data_AF-A0A3M2GR81-F1
#
_entry.id   AF-A0A3M2GR81-F1
#
_cell.length_a   1.000
_cell.length_b   1.000
_cell.length_c   1.000
_cell.angle_alpha   90.00
_cell.angle_beta   90.00
_cell.angle_gamma   90.00
#
_symmetry.space_group_name_H-M   'P 1'
#
loop_
_entity.id
_entity.type
_entity.pdbx_description
1 polymer ?
#
loop_
_entity_poly.entity_id
_entity_poly.type
_entity_poly.pdbx_seq_one_letter_code
_entity_poly.pdbx_strand_id
1 'polypeptide(L)'
;MYLMTTEETPGKTVKFWDIQNFGNISLMDTYLGPNGLAHNAHLKGDYAYISHYASGLRIVNIADPSNIFEEGYYDTSDDWGTWPYFPSGKVLISDINDGLYIVFFEGAREGEPLDPNPPTNVVAYSDYTTPTSILLTWDDPTSLFNGDTLTPGEFVIDVWRDGSLVTSVPGGTETYTDGGLTDGQVYTYTLFSRVLATDSTSRDVSVAWYAGGSPVPAAPANLQCDTGPTYAILTWEDPTTQDDGTPLDDLDSIRVYRNGAHIASVAPGTQTYTDTPPQGFTYTYEVRALDNETPPNESASSNTVECFVGDVPPFLVWVGPDASGASAESGDSIFAALVANGQGAFLTNDLFEFGNDLSPYQAIFVVLGIYSNNHVLMDPEGSALQTYLQNGGRIYLEGGDCFNYDPDA
;
A
#
# COMPACT_ATOMS: atom_id res chain seq x y z
N MET A 1 2.71 -8.04 7.90
CA MET A 1 4.18 -8.08 7.88
C MET A 1 4.64 -7.20 9.02
N TYR A 2 5.49 -7.74 9.89
CA TYR A 2 6.04 -7.02 11.03
C TYR A 2 7.53 -6.79 10.83
N LEU A 3 8.05 -5.74 11.45
CA LEU A 3 9.46 -5.36 11.42
C LEU A 3 9.96 -5.21 12.85
N MET A 4 11.19 -5.64 13.11
CA MET A 4 11.88 -5.36 14.37
C MET A 4 13.17 -4.59 14.10
N THR A 5 13.37 -3.50 14.84
CA THR A 5 14.55 -2.64 14.71
C THR A 5 15.32 -2.62 16.02
N THR A 6 16.63 -2.84 15.94
CA THR A 6 17.57 -2.73 17.05
C THR A 6 18.26 -1.37 17.04
N GLU A 7 18.63 -0.90 18.23
CA GLU A 7 19.48 0.26 18.42
C GLU A 7 20.71 -0.18 19.20
N GLU A 8 21.88 -0.14 18.56
CA GLU A 8 23.18 -0.47 19.17
C GLU A 8 23.62 0.67 20.09
N THR A 9 22.80 1.01 21.08
CA THR A 9 23.07 2.07 22.08
C THR A 9 22.63 1.59 23.47
N PRO A 10 23.45 1.77 24.53
CA PRO A 10 23.18 1.14 25.82
C PRO A 10 21.86 1.62 26.41
N GLY A 11 21.08 0.71 26.97
CA GLY A 11 19.78 1.02 27.60
C GLY A 11 18.68 1.45 26.62
N LYS A 12 18.86 1.27 25.31
CA LYS A 12 17.80 1.45 24.32
C LYS A 12 16.99 0.18 24.12
N THR A 13 15.70 0.37 23.85
CA THR A 13 14.76 -0.70 23.56
C THR A 13 14.90 -1.15 22.11
N VAL A 14 14.70 -2.44 21.88
CA VAL A 14 14.29 -2.96 20.58
C VAL A 14 12.84 -2.58 20.32
N LYS A 15 12.51 -2.19 19.08
CA LYS A 15 11.17 -1.72 18.71
C LYS A 15 10.51 -2.68 17.74
N PHE A 16 9.25 -3.00 17.98
CA PHE A 16 8.44 -3.88 17.14
C PHE A 16 7.35 -3.09 16.42
N TRP A 17 7.25 -3.23 15.11
CA TRP A 17 6.44 -2.38 14.24
C TRP A 17 5.50 -3.21 13.37
N ASP A 18 4.27 -2.73 13.20
CA ASP A 18 3.36 -3.19 12.15
C ASP A 18 3.56 -2.34 10.89
N ILE A 19 3.88 -3.03 9.79
CA ILE A 19 4.09 -2.45 8.46
C ILE A 19 3.14 -3.04 7.42
N GLN A 20 2.01 -3.62 7.83
CA GLN A 20 0.99 -4.15 6.91
C GLN A 20 0.38 -3.08 6.01
N ASN A 21 0.30 -1.84 6.51
CA ASN A 21 -0.16 -0.68 5.76
C ASN A 21 0.97 0.36 5.70
N PHE A 22 1.58 0.54 4.53
CA PHE A 22 2.65 1.52 4.35
C PHE A 22 2.19 2.98 4.53
N GLY A 23 0.90 3.26 4.40
CA GLY A 23 0.31 4.57 4.71
C GLY A 23 0.05 4.79 6.20
N ASN A 24 0.16 3.74 7.03
CA ASN A 24 -0.09 3.79 8.47
C ASN A 24 0.79 2.78 9.23
N ILE A 25 2.09 3.06 9.27
CA ILE A 25 3.06 2.28 10.06
C ILE A 25 2.89 2.64 11.54
N SER A 26 2.80 1.64 12.41
CA SER A 26 2.61 1.85 13.84
C SER A 26 3.58 1.04 14.70
N LEU A 27 4.04 1.66 15.80
CA LEU A 27 4.84 0.99 16.83
C LEU A 27 3.89 0.15 17.68
N MET A 28 4.14 -1.15 17.77
CA MET A 28 3.30 -2.10 18.49
C MET A 28 3.75 -2.23 19.94
N ASP A 29 5.03 -2.52 20.17
CA ASP A 29 5.59 -2.66 21.50
C ASP A 29 7.13 -2.44 21.48
N THR A 30 7.73 -2.39 22.67
CA THR A 30 9.18 -2.24 22.87
C THR A 30 9.71 -3.27 23.86
N TYR A 31 10.88 -3.83 23.55
CA TYR A 31 11.58 -4.78 24.42
C TYR A 31 12.88 -4.15 24.92
N LEU A 32 13.05 -4.07 26.24
CA LEU A 32 14.32 -3.69 26.86
C LEU A 32 15.03 -4.94 27.36
N GLY A 33 16.00 -5.42 26.58
CA GLY A 33 16.92 -6.46 27.06
C GLY A 33 17.78 -5.98 28.24
N PRO A 34 18.46 -6.89 28.95
CA PRO A 34 19.20 -6.56 30.18
C PRO A 34 20.31 -5.52 30.00
N ASN A 35 20.01 -4.21 30.08
CA ASN A 35 20.89 -3.02 29.96
C ASN A 35 21.95 -2.98 28.83
N GLY A 36 22.10 -4.07 28.07
CA GLY A 36 23.14 -4.36 27.08
C GLY A 36 22.65 -4.11 25.67
N LEU A 37 23.59 -3.71 24.83
CA LEU A 37 23.40 -3.23 23.45
C LEU A 37 22.80 -4.32 22.55
N ALA A 38 21.54 -4.15 22.14
CA ALA A 38 20.97 -4.99 21.08
C ALA A 38 21.71 -4.73 19.76
N HIS A 39 22.11 -5.80 19.06
CA HIS A 39 22.87 -5.68 17.82
C HIS A 39 22.01 -6.06 16.61
N ASN A 40 21.69 -7.35 16.44
CA ASN A 40 20.87 -7.86 15.34
C ASN A 40 19.61 -8.53 15.85
N ALA A 41 18.52 -8.45 15.08
CA ALA A 41 17.28 -9.16 15.35
C ALA A 41 16.84 -9.97 14.12
N HIS A 42 16.42 -11.20 14.36
CA HIS A 42 15.85 -12.11 13.36
C HIS A 42 14.47 -12.57 13.82
N LEU A 43 13.48 -12.44 12.94
CA LEU A 43 12.13 -12.93 13.19
C LEU A 43 11.94 -14.30 12.55
N LYS A 44 11.37 -15.25 13.30
CA LYS A 44 10.99 -16.58 12.80
C LYS A 44 9.79 -17.12 13.58
N GLY A 45 8.66 -17.28 12.88
CA GLY A 45 7.39 -17.62 13.50
C GLY A 45 7.00 -16.57 14.54
N ASP A 46 6.58 -17.04 15.71
CA ASP A 46 6.13 -16.20 16.83
C ASP A 46 7.28 -15.67 17.70
N TYR A 47 8.52 -15.69 17.20
CA TYR A 47 9.69 -15.35 18.00
C TYR A 47 10.65 -14.40 17.30
N ALA A 48 11.20 -13.48 18.08
CA ALA A 48 12.36 -12.67 17.72
C ALA A 48 13.61 -13.19 18.43
N TYR A 49 14.67 -13.43 17.67
CA TYR A 49 15.99 -13.85 18.14
C TYR A 49 16.93 -12.67 18.00
N ILE A 50 17.38 -12.14 19.14
CA ILE A 50 18.11 -10.89 19.21
C ILE A 50 19.48 -11.17 19.78
N SER A 51 20.54 -10.84 19.05
CA SER A 51 21.89 -10.85 19.60
C SER A 51 22.13 -9.60 20.43
N HIS A 52 22.61 -9.76 21.66
CA HIS A 52 22.97 -8.66 22.55
C HIS A 52 24.43 -8.75 22.98
N TYR A 53 25.15 -7.63 22.85
CA TYR A 53 26.41 -7.48 23.58
C TYR A 53 26.15 -7.46 25.09
N ALA A 54 27.11 -7.97 25.86
CA ALA A 54 27.05 -8.13 27.31
C ALA A 54 26.02 -9.16 27.85
N SER A 55 25.20 -9.78 26.99
CA SER A 55 24.09 -10.62 27.49
C SER A 55 23.67 -11.81 26.62
N GLY A 56 24.30 -12.01 25.45
CA GLY A 56 24.07 -13.17 24.61
C GLY A 56 22.78 -13.14 23.78
N LEU A 57 22.29 -14.32 23.38
CA LEU A 57 21.05 -14.50 22.64
C LEU A 57 19.84 -14.22 23.54
N ARG A 58 18.93 -13.37 23.07
CA ARG A 58 17.61 -13.09 23.65
C ARG A 58 16.51 -13.58 22.73
N ILE A 59 15.53 -14.28 23.27
CA ILE A 59 14.38 -14.80 22.52
C ILE A 59 13.12 -14.17 23.09
N VAL A 60 12.42 -13.40 22.26
CA VAL A 60 11.22 -12.65 22.62
C VAL A 60 10.03 -13.25 21.89
N ASN A 61 8.97 -13.58 22.64
CA ASN A 61 7.69 -13.96 22.07
C ASN A 61 7.01 -12.73 21.47
N ILE A 62 6.58 -12.87 20.22
CA ILE A 62 5.91 -11.82 19.44
C ILE A 62 4.56 -12.31 18.87
N ALA A 63 3.99 -13.39 19.42
CA ALA A 63 2.70 -13.95 19.00
C ALA A 63 1.55 -12.96 19.18
N ASP A 64 1.59 -12.17 20.26
CA ASP A 64 0.71 -11.03 20.49
C ASP A 64 1.51 -9.74 20.26
N PRO A 65 1.31 -9.04 19.12
CA PRO A 65 2.04 -7.83 18.81
C PRO A 65 1.89 -6.72 19.86
N SER A 66 0.78 -6.71 20.60
CA SER A 66 0.48 -5.68 21.60
C SER A 66 1.11 -5.93 22.97
N ASN A 67 1.73 -7.09 23.17
CA ASN A 67 2.34 -7.50 24.43
C ASN A 67 3.47 -8.51 24.19
N ILE A 68 4.64 -8.00 23.85
CA ILE A 68 5.83 -8.83 23.62
C ILE A 68 6.60 -9.07 24.94
N PHE A 69 7.22 -10.22 25.09
CA PHE A 69 7.99 -10.53 26.31
C PHE A 69 9.14 -11.51 26.06
N GLU A 70 10.21 -11.43 26.86
CA GLU A 70 11.32 -12.40 26.81
C GLU A 70 10.83 -13.78 27.26
N GLU A 71 10.94 -14.77 26.37
CA GLU A 71 10.56 -16.16 26.64
C GLU A 71 11.76 -17.04 26.96
N GLY A 72 12.95 -16.69 26.46
CA GLY A 72 14.17 -17.42 26.75
C GLY A 72 15.44 -16.65 26.42
N TYR A 73 16.57 -17.13 26.93
CA TYR A 73 17.87 -16.56 26.62
C TYR A 73 18.99 -17.61 26.75
N TYR A 74 20.13 -17.31 26.13
CA TYR A 74 21.38 -18.02 26.37
C TYR A 74 22.53 -17.03 26.45
N ASP A 75 23.12 -16.90 27.63
CA ASP A 75 24.13 -15.88 27.92
C ASP A 75 25.53 -16.36 27.55
N THR A 76 26.05 -15.86 26.43
CA THR A 76 27.47 -15.98 26.05
C THR A 76 28.26 -14.72 26.38
N SER A 77 27.62 -13.71 26.97
CA SER A 77 28.19 -12.40 27.30
C SER A 77 28.61 -11.52 26.13
N ASP A 78 28.98 -11.99 24.94
CA ASP A 78 29.41 -11.08 23.85
C ASP A 78 28.95 -11.55 22.46
N ASP A 79 27.64 -11.64 22.27
CA ASP A 79 27.04 -12.18 21.05
C ASP A 79 26.99 -11.14 19.91
N TRP A 80 27.79 -11.40 18.88
CA TRP A 80 27.83 -10.62 17.64
C TRP A 80 26.62 -10.89 16.75
N GLY A 81 26.06 -12.09 16.77
CA GLY A 81 25.01 -12.45 15.83
C GLY A 81 24.42 -13.84 16.07
N THR A 82 23.12 -13.93 15.82
CA THR A 82 22.34 -15.16 15.97
C THR A 82 21.76 -15.60 14.64
N TRP A 83 21.50 -16.91 14.47
CA TRP A 83 20.85 -17.43 13.27
C TRP A 83 19.84 -18.53 13.61
N PRO A 84 18.52 -18.26 13.58
CA PRO A 84 17.48 -19.18 14.05
C PRO A 84 16.82 -20.04 12.96
N TYR A 85 17.21 -19.88 11.69
CA TYR A 85 16.46 -20.41 10.54
C TYR A 85 16.66 -21.90 10.24
N PHE A 86 17.22 -22.68 11.18
CA PHE A 86 17.26 -24.13 11.00
C PHE A 86 15.88 -24.74 11.31
N PRO A 87 15.36 -25.64 10.45
CA PRO A 87 14.10 -26.37 10.71
C PRO A 87 14.14 -27.16 12.02
N SER A 88 15.32 -27.64 12.42
CA SER A 88 15.52 -28.39 13.67
C SER A 88 15.28 -27.61 14.98
N GLY A 89 14.98 -26.31 14.91
CA GLY A 89 14.89 -25.42 16.09
C GLY A 89 16.24 -25.07 16.72
N LYS A 90 17.36 -25.40 16.06
CA LYS A 90 18.70 -24.98 16.47
C LYS A 90 18.94 -23.52 16.13
N VAL A 91 19.62 -22.83 17.03
CA VAL A 91 20.05 -21.43 16.86
C VAL A 91 21.56 -21.40 16.94
N LEU A 92 22.20 -20.78 15.95
CA LEU A 92 23.63 -20.48 16.02
C LEU A 92 23.84 -19.15 16.73
N ILE A 93 24.88 -19.06 17.54
CA ILE A 93 25.31 -17.84 18.22
C ILE A 93 26.80 -17.65 17.90
N SER A 94 27.16 -16.48 17.39
CA SER A 94 28.53 -16.10 17.08
C SER A 94 29.04 -15.16 18.17
N ASP A 95 29.74 -15.69 19.15
CA ASP A 95 30.34 -14.89 20.22
C ASP A 95 31.70 -14.30 19.79
N ILE A 96 31.96 -13.04 20.16
CA ILE A 96 33.21 -12.32 19.82
C ILE A 96 34.43 -12.99 20.46
N ASN A 97 34.30 -13.47 21.70
CA ASN A 97 35.43 -13.93 22.51
C ASN A 97 35.54 -15.46 22.53
N ASP A 98 34.39 -16.15 22.56
CA ASP A 98 34.34 -17.59 22.81
C ASP A 98 33.95 -18.44 21.59
N GLY A 99 33.59 -17.81 20.47
CA GLY A 99 33.35 -18.47 19.18
C GLY A 99 31.90 -18.95 18.96
N LEU A 100 31.74 -20.12 18.31
CA LEU A 100 30.42 -20.61 17.87
C LEU A 100 29.73 -21.46 18.94
N TYR A 101 28.50 -21.08 19.29
CA TYR A 101 27.57 -21.92 20.06
C TYR A 101 26.43 -22.40 19.18
N ILE A 102 25.94 -23.61 19.47
CA ILE A 102 24.74 -24.18 18.86
C ILE A 102 23.80 -24.52 20.01
N VAL A 103 22.77 -23.71 20.16
CA VAL A 103 21.73 -23.91 21.18
C VAL A 103 20.45 -24.41 20.52
N PHE A 104 19.52 -24.87 21.35
CA PHE A 104 18.22 -25.35 20.91
C PHE A 104 17.16 -24.67 21.75
N PHE A 105 16.16 -24.09 21.09
CA PHE A 105 15.00 -23.47 21.73
C PHE A 105 13.76 -24.28 21.36
N GLU A 106 13.05 -24.82 22.36
CA GLU A 106 11.89 -25.68 22.13
C GLU A 106 10.77 -24.95 21.38
N GLY A 107 10.54 -23.66 21.67
CA GLY A 107 9.59 -22.82 20.93
C GLY A 107 10.00 -22.57 19.46
N ALA A 108 11.26 -22.79 19.08
CA ALA A 108 11.73 -22.64 17.69
C ALA A 108 11.37 -23.82 16.78
N ARG A 109 10.78 -24.89 17.32
CA ARG A 109 10.43 -26.08 16.54
C ARG A 109 9.34 -25.72 15.53
N GLU A 110 9.61 -26.03 14.26
CA GLU A 110 8.60 -25.96 13.20
C GLU A 110 7.59 -27.10 13.28
N GLY A 111 7.93 -28.15 14.04
CA GLY A 111 7.11 -29.29 14.45
C GLY A 111 7.99 -30.27 15.23
N GLU A 112 7.39 -31.18 15.99
CA GLU A 112 8.07 -32.37 16.50
C GLU A 112 8.44 -33.31 15.34
N PRO A 113 9.50 -34.14 15.44
CA PRO A 113 9.93 -35.02 14.35
C PRO A 113 8.83 -35.92 13.77
N LEU A 114 7.84 -36.28 14.60
CA LEU A 114 6.71 -37.14 14.21
C LEU A 114 5.44 -36.37 13.86
N ASP A 115 5.47 -35.04 13.87
CA ASP A 115 4.36 -34.23 13.40
C ASP A 115 4.28 -34.32 11.87
N PRO A 116 3.06 -34.33 11.31
CA PRO A 116 2.90 -34.25 9.86
C PRO A 116 3.28 -32.86 9.35
N ASN A 117 3.75 -32.76 8.11
CA ASN A 117 3.83 -31.47 7.45
C ASN A 117 2.42 -30.90 7.19
N PRO A 118 2.24 -29.57 7.13
CA PRO A 118 0.95 -28.98 6.84
C PRO A 118 0.51 -29.23 5.39
N PRO A 119 -0.81 -29.17 5.11
CA PRO A 119 -1.28 -29.09 3.73
C PRO A 119 -0.70 -27.84 3.06
N THR A 120 -0.42 -27.92 1.77
CA THR A 120 0.15 -26.81 0.98
C THR A 120 -0.81 -26.36 -0.11
N ASN A 121 -0.53 -25.22 -0.76
CA ASN A 121 -1.38 -24.68 -1.84
C ASN A 121 -2.86 -24.58 -1.44
N VAL A 122 -3.11 -24.23 -0.17
CA VAL A 122 -4.45 -24.03 0.36
C VAL A 122 -5.06 -22.80 -0.30
N VAL A 123 -6.18 -22.99 -1.00
CA VAL A 123 -6.92 -21.95 -1.71
C VAL A 123 -8.39 -22.05 -1.30
N ALA A 124 -9.03 -20.90 -1.13
CA ALA A 124 -10.47 -20.76 -1.00
C ALA A 124 -11.01 -20.02 -2.21
N TYR A 125 -12.18 -20.40 -2.69
CA TYR A 125 -12.84 -19.74 -3.81
C TYR A 125 -14.36 -19.82 -3.72
N SER A 126 -15.01 -18.72 -4.06
CA SER A 126 -16.45 -18.53 -4.19
C SER A 126 -16.69 -17.27 -5.02
N ASP A 127 -17.78 -17.24 -5.77
CA ASP A 127 -18.23 -16.11 -6.58
C ASP A 127 -19.76 -16.06 -6.59
N TYR A 128 -20.34 -15.11 -7.32
CA TYR A 128 -21.80 -14.90 -7.41
C TYR A 128 -22.59 -16.13 -7.86
N THR A 129 -21.95 -17.14 -8.47
CA THR A 129 -22.60 -18.41 -8.83
C THR A 129 -22.71 -19.38 -7.66
N THR A 130 -22.00 -19.11 -6.58
CA THR A 130 -21.92 -19.92 -5.34
C THR A 130 -22.09 -19.07 -4.06
N PRO A 131 -23.12 -18.22 -3.94
CA PRO A 131 -23.25 -17.16 -2.92
C PRO A 131 -23.31 -17.64 -1.47
N THR A 132 -23.55 -18.94 -1.26
CA THR A 132 -23.71 -19.53 0.08
C THR A 132 -22.74 -20.68 0.33
N SER A 133 -21.67 -20.78 -0.45
CA SER A 133 -20.67 -21.83 -0.31
C SER A 133 -19.26 -21.40 -0.73
N ILE A 134 -18.24 -21.91 -0.03
CA ILE A 134 -16.82 -21.71 -0.36
C ILE A 134 -16.20 -23.07 -0.68
N LEU A 135 -15.54 -23.16 -1.83
CA LEU A 135 -14.72 -24.29 -2.23
C LEU A 135 -13.30 -24.11 -1.69
N LEU A 136 -12.84 -25.07 -0.89
CA LEU A 136 -11.46 -25.19 -0.46
C LEU A 136 -10.75 -26.25 -1.30
N THR A 137 -9.51 -25.96 -1.68
CA THR A 137 -8.59 -26.91 -2.32
C THR A 137 -7.22 -26.83 -1.66
N TRP A 138 -6.50 -27.93 -1.61
CA TRP A 138 -5.15 -28.00 -1.05
C TRP A 138 -4.40 -29.21 -1.61
N ASP A 139 -3.08 -29.23 -1.43
CA ASP A 139 -2.24 -30.39 -1.66
C ASP A 139 -1.93 -31.06 -0.31
N ASP A 140 -2.15 -32.36 -0.25
CA ASP A 140 -1.92 -33.14 0.96
C ASP A 140 -0.42 -33.25 1.32
N PRO A 141 -0.09 -33.35 2.62
CA PRO A 141 1.27 -33.66 3.02
C PRO A 141 1.67 -35.07 2.63
N THR A 142 2.91 -35.22 2.17
CA THR A 142 3.48 -36.51 1.76
C THR A 142 4.54 -37.04 2.74
N SER A 143 4.83 -36.28 3.79
CA SER A 143 5.83 -36.63 4.80
C SER A 143 5.55 -36.02 6.16
N LEU A 144 6.12 -36.65 7.19
CA LEU A 144 6.32 -36.07 8.51
C LEU A 144 7.46 -35.05 8.49
N PHE A 145 7.58 -34.27 9.56
CA PHE A 145 8.59 -33.23 9.70
C PHE A 145 10.04 -33.78 9.64
N ASN A 146 10.26 -35.01 10.11
CA ASN A 146 11.55 -35.69 10.00
C ASN A 146 11.87 -36.23 8.58
N GLY A 147 10.95 -36.10 7.62
CA GLY A 147 11.08 -36.57 6.25
C GLY A 147 10.59 -38.00 6.00
N ASP A 148 10.11 -38.71 7.03
CA ASP A 148 9.47 -40.02 6.85
C ASP A 148 8.20 -39.87 6.01
N THR A 149 7.93 -40.84 5.14
CA THR A 149 6.76 -40.81 4.27
C THR A 149 5.48 -40.87 5.10
N LEU A 150 4.52 -40.01 4.76
CA LEU A 150 3.17 -39.99 5.30
C LEU A 150 2.20 -40.35 4.17
N THR A 151 1.40 -41.39 4.34
CA THR A 151 0.47 -41.87 3.32
C THR A 151 -0.98 -41.42 3.62
N PRO A 152 -1.84 -41.27 2.59
CA PRO A 152 -3.24 -40.86 2.75
C PRO A 152 -4.06 -41.59 3.83
N GLY A 153 -3.73 -42.85 4.12
CA GLY A 153 -4.44 -43.65 5.13
C GLY A 153 -4.03 -43.37 6.58
N GLU A 154 -3.02 -42.53 6.80
CA GLU A 154 -2.39 -42.31 8.12
C GLU A 154 -2.78 -40.99 8.77
N PHE A 155 -3.46 -40.10 8.03
CA PHE A 155 -3.85 -38.79 8.52
C PHE A 155 -5.23 -38.36 8.01
N VAL A 156 -5.74 -37.29 8.61
CA VAL A 156 -6.90 -36.51 8.15
C VAL A 156 -6.49 -35.05 7.99
N ILE A 157 -7.23 -34.30 7.17
CA ILE A 157 -7.18 -32.84 7.16
C ILE A 157 -8.36 -32.34 7.98
N ASP A 158 -8.09 -31.66 9.09
CA ASP A 158 -9.11 -30.98 9.88
C ASP A 158 -9.33 -29.58 9.27
N VAL A 159 -10.58 -29.26 8.95
CA VAL A 159 -10.99 -27.97 8.39
C VAL A 159 -11.81 -27.22 9.43
N TRP A 160 -11.28 -26.10 9.89
CA TRP A 160 -11.92 -25.21 10.85
C TRP A 160 -12.37 -23.93 10.15
N ARG A 161 -13.51 -23.38 10.57
CA ARG A 161 -14.03 -22.08 10.13
C ARG A 161 -14.26 -21.22 11.37
N ASP A 162 -13.66 -20.04 11.39
CA ASP A 162 -13.76 -19.05 12.48
C ASP A 162 -13.53 -19.67 13.87
N GLY A 163 -12.53 -20.55 13.98
CA GLY A 163 -12.16 -21.21 15.23
C GLY A 163 -13.08 -22.36 15.66
N SER A 164 -14.00 -22.83 14.79
CA SER A 164 -14.82 -24.02 15.03
C SER A 164 -14.56 -25.10 13.98
N LEU A 165 -14.40 -26.36 14.41
CA LEU A 165 -14.26 -27.50 13.50
C LEU A 165 -15.52 -27.63 12.63
N VAL A 166 -15.34 -27.61 11.31
CA VAL A 166 -16.41 -27.85 10.34
C VAL A 166 -16.44 -29.32 9.95
N THR A 167 -15.28 -29.87 9.58
CA THR A 167 -15.16 -31.26 9.14
C THR A 167 -13.73 -31.79 9.31
N SER A 168 -13.59 -33.11 9.23
CA SER A 168 -12.30 -33.80 9.07
C SER A 168 -12.40 -34.72 7.86
N VAL A 169 -11.55 -34.52 6.85
CA VAL A 169 -11.55 -35.34 5.63
C VAL A 169 -10.38 -36.31 5.62
N PRO A 170 -10.55 -37.56 5.11
CA PRO A 170 -9.45 -38.50 5.00
C PRO A 170 -8.33 -37.96 4.11
N GLY A 171 -7.08 -38.29 4.43
CA GLY A 171 -5.98 -38.09 3.49
C GLY A 171 -6.28 -38.74 2.13
N GLY A 172 -5.79 -38.12 1.06
CA GLY A 172 -6.15 -38.34 -0.33
C GLY A 172 -7.36 -37.51 -0.79
N THR A 173 -8.00 -36.75 0.11
CA THR A 173 -9.03 -35.77 -0.23
C THR A 173 -8.37 -34.40 -0.32
N GLU A 174 -8.43 -33.77 -1.49
CA GLU A 174 -7.75 -32.49 -1.76
C GLU A 174 -8.73 -31.32 -1.94
N THR A 175 -10.00 -31.54 -1.57
CA THR A 175 -11.04 -30.53 -1.71
C THR A 175 -12.18 -30.72 -0.70
N TYR A 176 -12.76 -29.60 -0.29
CA TYR A 176 -13.97 -29.57 0.54
C TYR A 176 -14.81 -28.34 0.18
N THR A 177 -16.11 -28.52 -0.01
CA THR A 177 -17.05 -27.40 -0.19
C THR A 177 -17.82 -27.19 1.10
N ASP A 178 -17.63 -26.04 1.71
CA ASP A 178 -18.39 -25.60 2.87
C ASP A 178 -19.63 -24.83 2.42
N GLY A 179 -20.80 -25.15 2.98
CA GLY A 179 -22.09 -24.61 2.52
C GLY A 179 -22.93 -24.02 3.65
N GLY A 180 -24.00 -23.31 3.28
CA GLY A 180 -24.89 -22.64 4.24
C GLY A 180 -24.29 -21.36 4.82
N LEU A 181 -23.38 -20.73 4.06
CA LEU A 181 -22.74 -19.46 4.40
C LEU A 181 -23.67 -18.28 4.08
N THR A 182 -23.35 -17.13 4.65
CA THR A 182 -24.02 -15.87 4.33
C THR A 182 -23.26 -15.17 3.19
N ASP A 183 -23.99 -14.79 2.15
CA ASP A 183 -23.46 -14.06 0.99
C ASP A 183 -22.80 -12.74 1.41
N GLY A 184 -21.70 -12.36 0.74
CA GLY A 184 -20.88 -11.19 1.04
C GLY A 184 -20.14 -11.21 2.39
N GLN A 185 -20.28 -12.27 3.20
CA GLN A 185 -19.57 -12.41 4.48
C GLN A 185 -18.21 -13.07 4.28
N VAL A 186 -17.16 -12.48 4.85
CA VAL A 186 -15.83 -13.09 4.92
C VAL A 186 -15.79 -14.19 5.98
N TYR A 187 -15.21 -15.32 5.63
CA TYR A 187 -14.94 -16.46 6.50
C TYR A 187 -13.45 -16.79 6.50
N THR A 188 -12.89 -17.10 7.67
CA THR A 188 -11.51 -17.58 7.79
C THR A 188 -11.51 -19.08 7.99
N TYR A 189 -10.78 -19.80 7.13
CA TYR A 189 -10.54 -21.23 7.24
C TYR A 189 -9.14 -21.52 7.73
N THR A 190 -9.04 -22.46 8.65
CA THR A 190 -7.77 -22.97 9.19
C THR A 190 -7.71 -24.47 8.95
N LEU A 191 -6.68 -24.92 8.26
CA LEU A 191 -6.45 -26.32 7.90
C LEU A 191 -5.16 -26.81 8.56
N PHE A 192 -5.18 -28.03 9.07
CA PHE A 192 -3.97 -28.75 9.48
C PHE A 192 -4.16 -30.25 9.28
N SER A 193 -3.06 -30.95 9.05
CA SER A 193 -3.06 -32.40 8.98
C SER A 193 -2.94 -32.97 10.39
N ARG A 194 -3.67 -34.05 10.67
CA ARG A 194 -3.61 -34.77 11.95
C ARG A 194 -3.39 -36.25 11.73
N VAL A 195 -2.30 -36.79 12.28
CA VAL A 195 -1.94 -38.21 12.18
C VAL A 195 -2.86 -39.03 13.07
N LEU A 196 -3.50 -40.05 12.50
CA LEU A 196 -4.50 -40.89 13.17
C LEU A 196 -3.92 -41.74 14.32
N ALA A 197 -2.65 -42.13 14.21
CA ALA A 197 -2.02 -43.03 15.16
C ALA A 197 -1.58 -42.33 16.46
N THR A 198 -1.29 -41.03 16.38
CA THR A 198 -0.66 -40.26 17.47
C THR A 198 -1.45 -39.02 17.88
N ASP A 199 -2.45 -38.62 17.09
CA ASP A 199 -3.13 -37.32 17.17
C ASP A 199 -2.17 -36.11 17.06
N SER A 200 -0.94 -36.31 16.54
CA SER A 200 -0.04 -35.20 16.18
C SER A 200 -0.65 -34.37 15.08
N THR A 201 -0.60 -33.05 15.24
CA THR A 201 -1.06 -32.09 14.24
C THR A 201 0.12 -31.38 13.59
N SER A 202 -0.02 -31.02 12.32
CA SER A 202 0.87 -30.03 11.71
C SER A 202 0.66 -28.66 12.33
N ARG A 203 1.51 -27.70 11.93
CA ARG A 203 1.14 -26.29 12.01
C ARG A 203 -0.11 -26.01 11.19
N ASP A 204 -0.82 -24.95 11.57
CA ASP A 204 -1.99 -24.48 10.86
C ASP A 204 -1.63 -23.70 9.59
N VAL A 205 -2.51 -23.79 8.60
CA VAL A 205 -2.50 -22.98 7.39
C VAL A 205 -3.86 -22.32 7.26
N SER A 206 -3.87 -21.00 7.15
CA SER A 206 -5.10 -20.22 7.11
C SER A 206 -5.29 -19.52 5.77
N VAL A 207 -6.55 -19.46 5.32
CA VAL A 207 -7.01 -18.71 4.15
C VAL A 207 -8.36 -18.06 4.47
N ALA A 208 -8.63 -16.89 3.91
CA ALA A 208 -9.93 -16.23 4.07
C ALA A 208 -10.55 -15.92 2.71
N TRP A 209 -11.88 -15.95 2.63
CA TRP A 209 -12.62 -15.65 1.40
C TRP A 209 -14.04 -15.17 1.71
N TYR A 210 -14.62 -14.36 0.81
CA TYR A 210 -16.02 -13.94 0.88
C TYR A 210 -16.91 -15.01 0.26
N ALA A 211 -17.93 -15.50 0.99
CA ALA A 211 -18.93 -16.33 0.35
C ALA A 211 -19.68 -15.48 -0.70
N GLY A 212 -19.75 -15.96 -1.94
CA GLY A 212 -20.28 -15.19 -3.08
C GLY A 212 -19.28 -14.28 -3.78
N GLY A 213 -18.03 -14.20 -3.31
CA GLY A 213 -17.11 -13.14 -3.72
C GLY A 213 -17.38 -11.86 -2.94
N SER A 214 -16.46 -10.90 -3.04
CA SER A 214 -16.58 -9.64 -2.35
C SER A 214 -17.84 -8.89 -2.79
N PRO A 215 -18.58 -8.26 -1.86
CA PRO A 215 -19.73 -7.43 -2.22
C PRO A 215 -19.31 -6.06 -2.77
N VAL A 216 -18.01 -5.73 -2.79
CA VAL A 216 -17.51 -4.41 -3.20
C VAL A 216 -16.97 -4.47 -4.64
N PRO A 217 -17.50 -3.64 -5.57
CA PRO A 217 -16.95 -3.53 -6.92
C PRO A 217 -15.48 -3.07 -6.92
N ALA A 218 -14.70 -3.56 -7.89
CA ALA A 218 -13.39 -2.98 -8.16
C ALA A 218 -13.54 -1.53 -8.65
N ALA A 219 -12.49 -0.73 -8.48
CA ALA A 219 -12.48 0.64 -8.99
C ALA A 219 -12.53 0.66 -10.54
N PRO A 220 -13.22 1.62 -11.16
CA PRO A 220 -13.10 1.85 -12.59
C PRO A 220 -11.66 2.22 -12.96
N ALA A 221 -11.24 1.85 -14.17
CA ALA A 221 -9.87 2.01 -14.64
C ALA A 221 -9.76 3.04 -15.76
N ASN A 222 -8.52 3.43 -16.09
CA ASN A 222 -8.19 4.24 -17.27
C ASN A 222 -9.01 5.54 -17.38
N LEU A 223 -9.26 6.22 -16.25
CA LEU A 223 -9.92 7.53 -16.29
C LEU A 223 -9.02 8.50 -17.06
N GLN A 224 -9.61 9.17 -18.04
CA GLN A 224 -9.01 10.19 -18.89
C GLN A 224 -9.92 11.42 -18.92
N CYS A 225 -9.33 12.59 -19.14
CA CYS A 225 -10.05 13.84 -19.36
C CYS A 225 -9.58 14.48 -20.66
N ASP A 226 -10.52 14.77 -21.55
CA ASP A 226 -10.33 15.62 -22.73
C ASP A 226 -11.14 16.91 -22.53
N THR A 227 -10.53 18.08 -22.75
CA THR A 227 -11.17 19.36 -22.43
C THR A 227 -11.41 20.22 -23.65
N GLY A 228 -12.44 21.04 -23.54
CA GLY A 228 -12.71 22.13 -24.46
C GLY A 228 -12.95 23.44 -23.70
N PRO A 229 -13.32 24.52 -24.42
CA PRO A 229 -13.48 25.84 -23.82
C PRO A 229 -14.55 25.91 -22.72
N THR A 230 -15.50 24.95 -22.71
CA THR A 230 -16.68 24.97 -21.82
C THR A 230 -16.97 23.63 -21.16
N TYR A 231 -16.15 22.61 -21.40
CA TYR A 231 -16.46 21.25 -20.98
C TYR A 231 -15.20 20.43 -20.66
N ALA A 232 -15.40 19.40 -19.86
CA ALA A 232 -14.50 18.28 -19.67
C ALA A 232 -15.24 16.99 -20.06
N ILE A 233 -14.75 16.26 -21.05
CA ILE A 233 -15.21 14.92 -21.42
C ILE A 233 -14.35 13.93 -20.66
N LEU A 234 -14.97 13.21 -19.74
CA LEU A 234 -14.37 12.12 -19.00
C LEU A 234 -14.67 10.81 -19.71
N THR A 235 -13.68 9.94 -19.81
CA THR A 235 -13.82 8.56 -20.29
C THR A 235 -13.06 7.62 -19.37
N TRP A 236 -13.58 6.41 -19.18
CA TRP A 236 -12.98 5.40 -18.31
C TRP A 236 -13.35 3.99 -18.80
N GLU A 237 -12.87 2.97 -18.11
CA GLU A 237 -13.29 1.59 -18.29
C GLU A 237 -14.04 1.12 -17.03
N ASP A 238 -15.23 0.58 -17.22
CA ASP A 238 -16.02 0.01 -16.11
C ASP A 238 -15.28 -1.21 -15.52
N PRO A 239 -15.41 -1.46 -14.20
CA PRO A 239 -14.86 -2.67 -13.61
C PRO A 239 -15.57 -3.90 -14.17
N THR A 240 -14.83 -5.01 -14.24
CA THR A 240 -15.36 -6.34 -14.62
C THR A 240 -15.29 -7.34 -13.48
N THR A 241 -14.75 -6.91 -12.34
CA THR A 241 -14.52 -7.72 -11.15
C THR A 241 -14.93 -6.96 -9.89
N GLN A 242 -15.16 -7.69 -8.81
CA GLN A 242 -15.15 -7.19 -7.44
C GLN A 242 -13.71 -6.86 -7.00
N ASP A 243 -13.55 -6.24 -5.84
CA ASP A 243 -12.24 -5.83 -5.31
C ASP A 243 -11.30 -7.00 -4.94
N ASP A 244 -11.86 -8.20 -4.74
CA ASP A 244 -11.13 -9.45 -4.54
C ASP A 244 -10.78 -10.18 -5.86
N GLY A 245 -11.17 -9.63 -7.00
CA GLY A 245 -10.91 -10.17 -8.33
C GLY A 245 -11.92 -11.20 -8.82
N THR A 246 -12.96 -11.53 -8.04
CA THR A 246 -14.09 -12.33 -8.53
C THR A 246 -14.89 -11.57 -9.60
N PRO A 247 -15.58 -12.24 -10.53
CA PRO A 247 -16.36 -11.54 -11.55
C PRO A 247 -17.45 -10.65 -10.94
N LEU A 248 -17.62 -9.45 -11.48
CA LEU A 248 -18.68 -8.51 -11.12
C LEU A 248 -19.98 -8.87 -11.86
N ASP A 249 -21.11 -8.92 -11.16
CA ASP A 249 -22.42 -9.26 -11.74
C ASP A 249 -23.54 -8.26 -11.43
N ASP A 250 -23.27 -7.26 -10.59
CA ASP A 250 -24.29 -6.43 -9.94
C ASP A 250 -24.05 -4.91 -10.01
N LEU A 251 -23.14 -4.44 -10.89
CA LEU A 251 -22.87 -3.02 -11.11
C LEU A 251 -24.16 -2.21 -11.36
N ASP A 252 -24.44 -1.21 -10.51
CA ASP A 252 -25.61 -0.31 -10.61
C ASP A 252 -25.28 0.99 -11.32
N SER A 253 -24.16 1.64 -10.95
CA SER A 253 -23.78 2.93 -11.55
C SER A 253 -22.31 3.28 -11.37
N ILE A 254 -21.84 4.21 -12.21
CA ILE A 254 -20.56 4.89 -12.02
C ILE A 254 -20.84 6.30 -11.51
N ARG A 255 -20.31 6.63 -10.33
CA ARG A 255 -20.35 7.96 -9.73
C ARG A 255 -19.16 8.78 -10.21
N VAL A 256 -19.43 9.99 -10.67
CA VAL A 256 -18.43 10.96 -11.10
C VAL A 256 -18.24 12.00 -9.99
N TYR A 257 -16.98 12.22 -9.61
CA TYR A 257 -16.57 13.18 -8.61
C TYR A 257 -15.72 14.27 -9.25
N ARG A 258 -15.96 15.53 -8.85
CA ARG A 258 -15.15 16.69 -9.21
C ARG A 258 -14.69 17.41 -7.95
N ASN A 259 -13.39 17.62 -7.80
CA ASN A 259 -12.79 18.22 -6.59
C ASN A 259 -13.27 17.51 -5.30
N GLY A 260 -13.44 16.18 -5.36
CA GLY A 260 -13.95 15.34 -4.27
C GLY A 260 -15.47 15.39 -4.03
N ALA A 261 -16.22 16.21 -4.75
CA ALA A 261 -17.68 16.28 -4.64
C ALA A 261 -18.37 15.44 -5.72
N HIS A 262 -19.37 14.63 -5.34
CA HIS A 262 -20.20 13.89 -6.29
C HIS A 262 -21.01 14.86 -7.16
N ILE A 263 -20.90 14.73 -8.48
CA ILE A 263 -21.60 15.61 -9.44
C ILE A 263 -22.60 14.87 -10.34
N ALA A 264 -22.40 13.58 -10.57
CA ALA A 264 -23.26 12.78 -11.44
C ALA A 264 -23.13 11.29 -11.17
N SER A 265 -24.14 10.53 -11.59
CA SER A 265 -24.06 9.08 -11.71
C SER A 265 -24.52 8.68 -13.11
N VAL A 266 -23.82 7.75 -13.75
CA VAL A 266 -24.20 7.19 -15.05
C VAL A 266 -24.47 5.70 -14.94
N ALA A 267 -25.31 5.19 -15.85
CA ALA A 267 -25.72 3.79 -15.85
C ALA A 267 -24.56 2.86 -16.28
N PRO A 268 -24.61 1.55 -15.94
CA PRO A 268 -23.57 0.58 -16.30
C PRO A 268 -23.37 0.51 -17.82
N GLY A 269 -22.13 0.35 -18.27
CA GLY A 269 -21.77 0.38 -19.69
C GLY A 269 -21.69 1.79 -20.29
N THR A 270 -22.08 2.84 -19.55
CA THR A 270 -21.86 4.23 -19.95
C THR A 270 -20.47 4.67 -19.49
N GLN A 271 -19.49 4.56 -20.37
CA GLN A 271 -18.07 4.81 -20.08
C GLN A 271 -17.61 6.24 -20.41
N THR A 272 -18.54 7.20 -20.36
CA THR A 272 -18.24 8.60 -20.62
C THR A 272 -19.20 9.53 -19.90
N TYR A 273 -18.70 10.70 -19.50
CA TYR A 273 -19.50 11.78 -18.94
C TYR A 273 -18.94 13.13 -19.41
N THR A 274 -19.81 14.05 -19.81
CA THR A 274 -19.42 15.42 -20.13
C THR A 274 -19.83 16.34 -18.98
N ASP A 275 -18.84 16.92 -18.32
CA ASP A 275 -19.03 17.98 -17.34
C ASP A 275 -18.89 19.37 -17.98
N THR A 276 -19.60 20.36 -17.44
CA THR A 276 -19.52 21.76 -17.89
C THR A 276 -19.27 22.68 -16.69
N PRO A 277 -18.08 22.63 -16.07
CA PRO A 277 -17.73 23.49 -14.95
C PRO A 277 -17.49 24.95 -15.40
N PRO A 278 -17.39 25.91 -14.46
CA PRO A 278 -16.89 27.24 -14.74
C PRO A 278 -15.53 27.23 -15.46
N GLN A 279 -15.36 28.11 -16.44
CA GLN A 279 -14.13 28.21 -17.23
C GLN A 279 -13.00 28.90 -16.47
N GLY A 280 -11.76 28.63 -16.88
CA GLY A 280 -10.55 29.28 -16.37
C GLY A 280 -9.96 28.61 -15.14
N PHE A 281 -10.35 27.36 -14.84
CA PHE A 281 -9.90 26.64 -13.65
C PHE A 281 -9.49 25.21 -13.99
N THR A 282 -8.53 24.70 -13.23
CA THR A 282 -8.17 23.28 -13.18
C THR A 282 -9.07 22.55 -12.21
N TYR A 283 -9.55 21.39 -12.62
CA TYR A 283 -10.42 20.52 -11.82
C TYR A 283 -9.81 19.13 -11.72
N THR A 284 -9.96 18.51 -10.55
CA THR A 284 -9.61 17.11 -10.34
C THR A 284 -10.85 16.23 -10.48
N TYR A 285 -10.73 15.10 -11.16
CA TYR A 285 -11.80 14.14 -11.36
C TYR A 285 -11.40 12.73 -10.95
N GLU A 286 -12.38 12.03 -10.38
CA GLU A 286 -12.32 10.61 -10.02
C GLU A 286 -13.67 9.97 -10.32
N VAL A 287 -13.68 8.67 -10.58
CA VAL A 287 -14.91 7.89 -10.70
C VAL A 287 -14.89 6.70 -9.74
N ARG A 288 -16.07 6.28 -9.27
CA ARG A 288 -16.28 5.12 -8.39
C ARG A 288 -17.44 4.28 -8.90
N ALA A 289 -17.33 2.97 -8.77
CA ALA A 289 -18.41 2.03 -9.05
C ALA A 289 -19.29 1.85 -7.82
N LEU A 290 -20.58 1.66 -8.05
CA LEU A 290 -21.59 1.37 -7.04
C LEU A 290 -22.34 0.10 -7.46
N ASP A 291 -22.56 -0.82 -6.54
CA ASP A 291 -23.39 -2.01 -6.76
C ASP A 291 -24.90 -1.72 -6.61
N ASN A 292 -25.71 -2.76 -6.81
CA ASN A 292 -27.17 -2.71 -6.64
C ASN A 292 -27.66 -3.27 -5.28
N GLU A 293 -26.76 -3.53 -4.34
CA GLU A 293 -27.09 -4.14 -3.05
C GLU A 293 -27.81 -3.18 -2.10
N THR A 294 -28.29 -3.70 -0.97
CA THR A 294 -28.92 -2.89 0.08
C THR A 294 -28.41 -3.29 1.46
N PRO A 295 -27.57 -2.47 2.12
CA PRO A 295 -27.04 -1.17 1.65
C PRO A 295 -26.07 -1.33 0.46
N PRO A 296 -25.93 -0.32 -0.42
CA PRO A 296 -25.02 -0.41 -1.55
C PRO A 296 -23.57 -0.27 -1.11
N ASN A 297 -22.66 -0.99 -1.76
CA ASN A 297 -21.22 -0.86 -1.60
C ASN A 297 -20.63 0.01 -2.72
N GLU A 298 -19.63 0.83 -2.35
CA GLU A 298 -18.95 1.74 -3.26
C GLU A 298 -17.47 1.36 -3.35
N SER A 299 -16.95 1.30 -4.57
CA SER A 299 -15.54 0.97 -4.82
C SER A 299 -14.59 2.04 -4.28
N ALA A 300 -13.30 1.70 -4.24
CA ALA A 300 -12.24 2.72 -4.20
C ALA A 300 -12.32 3.67 -5.42
N SER A 301 -11.68 4.84 -5.32
CA SER A 301 -11.54 5.76 -6.45
C SER A 301 -10.71 5.15 -7.58
N SER A 302 -11.04 5.48 -8.82
CA SER A 302 -10.16 5.32 -9.99
C SER A 302 -8.84 6.07 -9.82
N ASN A 303 -7.96 6.01 -10.83
CA ASN A 303 -6.91 7.03 -10.95
C ASN A 303 -7.53 8.43 -11.01
N THR A 304 -6.86 9.42 -10.43
CA THR A 304 -7.24 10.83 -10.51
C THR A 304 -6.74 11.42 -11.82
N VAL A 305 -7.55 12.26 -12.47
CA VAL A 305 -7.10 13.11 -13.58
C VAL A 305 -7.32 14.58 -13.25
N GLU A 306 -6.39 15.41 -13.69
CA GLU A 306 -6.50 16.87 -13.57
C GLU A 306 -6.64 17.48 -14.95
N CYS A 307 -7.64 18.33 -15.13
CA CYS A 307 -7.83 19.00 -16.41
C CYS A 307 -8.38 20.41 -16.27
N PHE A 308 -7.85 21.29 -17.12
CA PHE A 308 -8.24 22.68 -17.18
C PHE A 308 -9.34 22.88 -18.20
N VAL A 309 -10.44 23.50 -17.76
CA VAL A 309 -11.58 23.80 -18.60
C VAL A 309 -11.58 25.29 -18.92
N GLY A 310 -11.43 25.62 -20.20
CA GLY A 310 -11.35 26.99 -20.67
C GLY A 310 -10.37 27.15 -21.83
N ASP A 311 -10.41 28.33 -22.44
CA ASP A 311 -9.33 28.82 -23.29
C ASP A 311 -8.18 29.36 -22.42
N VAL A 312 -7.23 30.11 -23.00
CA VAL A 312 -6.12 30.75 -22.27
C VAL A 312 -6.63 31.54 -21.04
N PRO A 313 -6.18 31.23 -19.82
CA PRO A 313 -6.65 31.90 -18.61
C PRO A 313 -6.18 33.36 -18.57
N PRO A 314 -6.90 34.27 -17.89
CA PRO A 314 -6.47 35.65 -17.78
C PRO A 314 -5.19 35.81 -16.95
N PHE A 315 -4.84 34.87 -16.08
CA PHE A 315 -3.60 34.91 -15.30
C PHE A 315 -2.78 33.64 -15.49
N LEU A 316 -1.49 33.79 -15.77
CA LEU A 316 -0.53 32.69 -15.76
C LEU A 316 0.36 32.82 -14.53
N VAL A 317 0.53 31.74 -13.79
CA VAL A 317 1.56 31.59 -12.75
C VAL A 317 2.58 30.63 -13.29
N TRP A 318 3.70 31.17 -13.76
CA TRP A 318 4.79 30.38 -14.31
C TRP A 318 5.91 30.24 -13.27
N VAL A 319 6.17 29.01 -12.85
CA VAL A 319 7.27 28.63 -11.97
C VAL A 319 8.38 28.08 -12.84
N GLY A 320 9.50 28.80 -12.94
CA GLY A 320 10.64 28.38 -13.75
C GLY A 320 11.09 26.97 -13.39
N PRO A 321 11.46 26.11 -14.36
CA PRO A 321 11.69 24.68 -14.14
C PRO A 321 12.81 24.36 -13.15
N ASP A 322 13.74 25.29 -12.92
CA ASP A 322 14.84 25.13 -11.95
C ASP A 322 14.46 25.61 -10.53
N ALA A 323 13.32 26.31 -10.38
CA ALA A 323 12.84 26.77 -9.08
C ALA A 323 12.35 25.60 -8.23
N SER A 324 12.79 25.53 -6.97
CA SER A 324 12.44 24.44 -6.06
C SER A 324 12.33 24.90 -4.60
N GLY A 325 11.77 24.04 -3.75
CA GLY A 325 11.55 24.33 -2.33
C GLY A 325 10.59 25.50 -2.13
N ALA A 326 10.87 26.35 -1.14
CA ALA A 326 10.00 27.46 -0.75
C ALA A 326 9.65 28.42 -1.91
N SER A 327 10.51 28.55 -2.92
CA SER A 327 10.20 29.38 -4.09
C SER A 327 9.20 28.74 -5.04
N ALA A 328 9.19 27.41 -5.17
CA ALA A 328 8.12 26.74 -5.93
C ALA A 328 6.77 26.87 -5.19
N GLU A 329 6.79 26.78 -3.85
CA GLU A 329 5.62 26.99 -2.98
C GLU A 329 5.03 28.42 -3.08
N SER A 330 5.84 29.41 -3.50
CA SER A 330 5.35 30.76 -3.83
C SER A 330 4.33 30.72 -4.98
N GLY A 331 4.61 29.92 -6.01
CA GLY A 331 3.74 29.73 -7.17
C GLY A 331 2.38 29.17 -6.76
N ASP A 332 2.39 28.12 -5.94
CA ASP A 332 1.17 27.53 -5.35
C ASP A 332 0.36 28.56 -4.58
N SER A 333 1.04 29.38 -3.76
CA SER A 333 0.41 30.41 -2.94
C SER A 333 -0.23 31.53 -3.78
N ILE A 334 0.45 31.97 -4.84
CA ILE A 334 -0.05 32.99 -5.79
C ILE A 334 -1.26 32.43 -6.54
N PHE A 335 -1.14 31.20 -7.07
CA PHE A 335 -2.22 30.53 -7.78
C PHE A 335 -3.45 30.36 -6.88
N ALA A 336 -3.28 29.84 -5.67
CA ALA A 336 -4.34 29.69 -4.69
C ALA A 336 -5.01 31.03 -4.36
N ALA A 337 -4.24 32.11 -4.24
CA ALA A 337 -4.78 33.45 -4.00
C ALA A 337 -5.62 33.97 -5.17
N LEU A 338 -5.19 33.76 -6.42
CA LEU A 338 -5.96 34.16 -7.61
C LEU A 338 -7.29 33.40 -7.67
N VAL A 339 -7.24 32.07 -7.50
CA VAL A 339 -8.42 31.20 -7.52
C VAL A 339 -9.39 31.56 -6.38
N ALA A 340 -8.89 31.82 -5.16
CA ALA A 340 -9.70 32.23 -4.03
C ALA A 340 -10.41 33.59 -4.25
N ASN A 341 -9.87 34.44 -5.12
CA ASN A 341 -10.48 35.70 -5.55
C ASN A 341 -11.36 35.55 -6.80
N GLY A 342 -11.68 34.32 -7.21
CA GLY A 342 -12.51 34.02 -8.37
C GLY A 342 -11.87 34.39 -9.70
N GLN A 343 -10.53 34.52 -9.75
CA GLN A 343 -9.81 34.77 -10.98
C GLN A 343 -9.43 33.44 -11.63
N GLY A 344 -9.65 33.34 -12.95
CA GLY A 344 -9.16 32.20 -13.72
C GLY A 344 -7.64 32.28 -13.84
N ALA A 345 -6.95 31.22 -13.43
CA ALA A 345 -5.49 31.17 -13.44
C ALA A 345 -5.02 29.79 -13.85
N PHE A 346 -3.76 29.69 -14.29
CA PHE A 346 -3.09 28.42 -14.51
C PHE A 346 -1.70 28.44 -13.93
N LEU A 347 -1.34 27.38 -13.22
CA LEU A 347 -0.01 27.16 -12.65
C LEU A 347 0.73 26.16 -13.53
N THR A 348 1.91 26.52 -14.01
CA THR A 348 2.71 25.65 -14.90
C THR A 348 4.19 25.92 -14.74
N ASN A 349 5.01 24.96 -15.16
CA ASN A 349 6.45 25.15 -15.35
C ASN A 349 6.84 25.44 -16.80
N ASP A 350 5.89 25.42 -17.74
CA ASP A 350 6.08 25.79 -19.15
C ASP A 350 5.40 27.13 -19.43
N LEU A 351 6.19 28.17 -19.72
CA LEU A 351 5.69 29.50 -20.08
C LEU A 351 4.77 29.46 -21.31
N PHE A 352 4.96 28.47 -22.19
CA PHE A 352 4.26 28.33 -23.47
C PHE A 352 3.20 27.24 -23.46
N GLU A 353 2.69 26.85 -22.28
CA GLU A 353 1.61 25.87 -22.11
C GLU A 353 0.44 26.09 -23.09
N PHE A 354 0.04 27.35 -23.28
CA PHE A 354 -1.06 27.74 -24.17
C PHE A 354 -0.58 28.32 -25.51
N GLY A 355 0.66 28.02 -25.90
CA GLY A 355 1.32 28.51 -27.10
C GLY A 355 2.23 29.73 -26.88
N ASN A 356 2.91 30.14 -27.96
CA ASN A 356 3.96 31.16 -27.90
C ASN A 356 3.44 32.61 -27.82
N ASP A 357 2.14 32.83 -28.00
CA ASP A 357 1.52 34.16 -27.91
C ASP A 357 1.06 34.43 -26.48
N LEU A 358 1.80 35.30 -25.78
CA LEU A 358 1.50 35.70 -24.41
C LEU A 358 0.48 36.85 -24.32
N SER A 359 0.03 37.42 -25.45
CA SER A 359 -0.91 38.55 -25.45
C SER A 359 -2.30 38.28 -24.84
N PRO A 360 -2.83 37.04 -24.76
CA PRO A 360 -4.10 36.77 -24.11
C PRO A 360 -4.09 36.98 -22.58
N TYR A 361 -2.93 36.90 -21.93
CA TYR A 361 -2.83 37.04 -20.48
C TYR A 361 -3.07 38.49 -20.04
N GLN A 362 -3.87 38.68 -18.99
CA GLN A 362 -4.00 39.96 -18.30
C GLN A 362 -2.79 40.25 -17.41
N ALA A 363 -2.20 39.22 -16.81
CA ALA A 363 -0.91 39.32 -16.13
C ALA A 363 -0.23 37.94 -16.06
N ILE A 364 1.10 37.96 -16.00
CA ILE A 364 1.92 36.77 -15.79
C ILE A 364 2.69 36.96 -14.47
N PHE A 365 2.49 36.04 -13.54
CA PHE A 365 3.30 35.91 -12.35
C PHE A 365 4.48 35.00 -12.69
N VAL A 366 5.69 35.52 -12.55
CA VAL A 366 6.93 34.85 -12.95
C VAL A 366 7.72 34.54 -11.69
N VAL A 367 7.84 33.26 -11.36
CA VAL A 367 8.49 32.75 -10.15
C VAL A 367 9.78 32.06 -10.56
N LEU A 368 10.91 32.69 -10.33
CA LEU A 368 12.22 32.22 -10.82
C LEU A 368 13.09 31.58 -9.74
N GLY A 369 12.66 31.57 -8.48
CA GLY A 369 13.47 31.01 -7.41
C GLY A 369 14.56 31.93 -6.88
N ILE A 370 15.33 31.37 -5.95
CA ILE A 370 16.47 32.03 -5.28
C ILE A 370 17.71 31.15 -5.43
N TYR A 371 18.90 31.75 -5.39
CA TYR A 371 20.13 30.99 -5.45
C TYR A 371 20.19 29.93 -4.31
N SER A 372 20.65 28.70 -4.56
CA SER A 372 21.25 28.18 -5.80
C SER A 372 20.29 27.56 -6.81
N ASN A 373 18.99 27.60 -6.53
CA ASN A 373 17.95 26.92 -7.32
C ASN A 373 17.07 27.95 -8.03
N ASN A 374 17.72 28.87 -8.76
CA ASN A 374 17.04 29.89 -9.53
C ASN A 374 17.03 29.51 -11.02
N HIS A 375 15.90 29.72 -11.66
CA HIS A 375 15.76 29.63 -13.10
C HIS A 375 16.26 30.92 -13.75
N VAL A 376 17.17 30.78 -14.72
CA VAL A 376 17.77 31.90 -15.44
C VAL A 376 17.01 32.11 -16.75
N LEU A 377 16.39 33.27 -16.89
CA LEU A 377 15.69 33.65 -18.13
C LEU A 377 16.67 33.67 -19.31
N MET A 378 16.41 32.80 -20.29
CA MET A 378 17.11 32.77 -21.57
C MET A 378 16.10 32.85 -22.71
N ASP A 379 16.58 32.99 -23.94
CA ASP A 379 15.69 32.83 -25.10
C ASP A 379 15.24 31.36 -25.22
N PRO A 380 13.96 31.11 -25.52
CA PRO A 380 12.97 32.06 -26.02
C PRO A 380 12.13 32.80 -24.96
N GLU A 381 12.19 32.41 -23.69
CA GLU A 381 11.35 32.95 -22.61
C GLU A 381 11.58 34.45 -22.38
N GLY A 382 12.85 34.87 -22.31
CA GLY A 382 13.25 36.26 -22.10
C GLY A 382 12.70 37.18 -23.20
N SER A 383 12.89 36.81 -24.46
CA SER A 383 12.35 37.55 -25.61
C SER A 383 10.80 37.61 -25.62
N ALA A 384 10.12 36.52 -25.23
CA ALA A 384 8.65 36.48 -25.18
C ALA A 384 8.09 37.40 -24.09
N LEU A 385 8.65 37.33 -22.87
CA LEU A 385 8.27 38.20 -21.75
C LEU A 385 8.59 39.67 -22.04
N GLN A 386 9.73 39.97 -22.69
CA GLN A 386 10.07 41.33 -23.13
C GLN A 386 9.03 41.87 -24.12
N THR A 387 8.67 41.08 -25.13
CA THR A 387 7.67 41.46 -26.14
C THR A 387 6.30 41.70 -25.50
N TYR A 388 5.89 40.83 -24.58
CA TYR A 388 4.65 40.98 -23.82
C TYR A 388 4.60 42.29 -23.02
N LEU A 389 5.68 42.62 -22.30
CA LEU A 389 5.81 43.89 -21.56
C LEU A 389 5.76 45.11 -22.50
N GLN A 390 6.48 45.07 -23.63
CA GLN A 390 6.50 46.16 -24.61
C GLN A 390 5.12 46.45 -25.21
N ASN A 391 4.28 45.42 -25.33
CA ASN A 391 2.90 45.54 -25.80
C ASN A 391 1.90 45.93 -24.70
N GLY A 392 2.37 46.28 -23.49
CA GLY A 392 1.54 46.75 -22.39
C GLY A 392 1.05 45.65 -21.44
N GLY A 393 1.59 44.44 -21.56
CA GLY A 393 1.37 43.34 -20.62
C GLY A 393 1.90 43.65 -19.21
N ARG A 394 1.42 42.90 -18.23
CA ARG A 394 1.84 43.04 -16.82
C ARG A 394 2.57 41.79 -16.36
N ILE A 395 3.79 41.97 -15.88
CA ILE A 395 4.58 40.91 -15.24
C ILE A 395 4.77 41.26 -13.76
N TYR A 396 4.51 40.28 -12.90
CA TYR A 396 4.84 40.32 -11.48
C TYR A 396 5.91 39.27 -11.23
N LEU A 397 7.13 39.72 -10.95
CA LEU A 397 8.29 38.84 -10.86
C LEU A 397 8.65 38.59 -9.39
N GLU A 398 8.82 37.32 -9.03
CA GLU A 398 9.37 36.87 -7.76
C GLU A 398 10.70 36.14 -8.02
N GLY A 399 11.76 36.65 -7.40
CA GLY A 399 13.05 35.98 -7.29
C GLY A 399 14.13 36.94 -6.80
N GLY A 400 14.83 36.51 -5.74
CA GLY A 400 15.76 37.34 -4.97
C GLY A 400 17.04 37.70 -5.71
N ASP A 401 17.40 36.92 -6.74
CA ASP A 401 18.67 37.02 -7.48
C ASP A 401 18.47 37.11 -9.01
N CYS A 402 17.28 37.53 -9.46
CA CYS A 402 16.92 37.55 -10.90
C CYS A 402 17.64 38.61 -11.72
N PHE A 403 18.39 39.51 -11.09
CA PHE A 403 19.15 40.54 -11.78
C PHE A 403 20.63 40.16 -11.77
N ASN A 404 21.10 39.50 -12.82
CA ASN A 404 22.53 39.52 -13.10
C ASN A 404 22.94 40.97 -13.38
N TYR A 405 24.00 41.43 -12.73
CA TYR A 405 24.62 42.71 -13.02
C TYR A 405 25.21 42.64 -14.43
N ASP A 406 24.67 43.41 -15.37
CA ASP A 406 25.29 43.65 -16.67
C ASP A 406 26.55 44.51 -16.44
N PRO A 407 27.77 43.98 -16.62
CA PRO A 407 28.97 44.78 -16.46
C PRO A 407 29.26 45.69 -17.67
N ASP A 408 28.51 45.57 -18.78
CA ASP A 408 28.86 46.18 -20.06
C ASP A 408 27.65 46.82 -20.80
N ALA A 409 26.92 47.74 -20.15
CA ALA A 409 25.98 48.67 -20.80
C ALA A 409 26.33 50.15 -20.57
#